data_AF-A0A336MNY6-F1
#
_entry.id   AF-A0A336MNY6-F1
#
_cell.length_a   1.000
_cell.length_b   1.000
_cell.length_c   1.000
_cell.angle_alpha   90.00
_cell.angle_beta   90.00
_cell.angle_gamma   90.00
#
_symmetry.space_group_name_H-M   'P 1'
#
loop_
_entity.id
_entity.type
_entity.pdbx_description
1 polymer ?
#
loop_
_entity_poly.entity_id
_entity_poly.type
_entity_poly.pdbx_seq_one_letter_code
_entity_poly.pdbx_strand_id
1 'polypeptide(L)'
;MGKSSSFVITTSVILNTLLLAASLWLVIKSAQLREHDKTVNIVLPKVMGMWAYDSFAAFGSIAMILAAFGYLAICFCRDSCMNIQIGILILYVCIAGYLLWPQLKDYDTLDRASRGEISAIAPSITKSITNLFNNARE
;
A
#
# COMPACT_ATOMS: atom_id res chain seq x y z
N MET A 1 3.72 -21.01 34.89
CA MET A 1 3.51 -20.06 33.78
C MET A 1 4.01 -20.73 32.51
N GLY A 2 3.15 -21.21 31.60
CA GLY A 2 3.68 -22.09 30.52
C GLY A 2 2.74 -22.52 29.39
N LYS A 3 1.65 -21.79 29.10
CA LYS A 3 0.76 -22.13 27.96
C LYS A 3 0.44 -20.97 27.02
N SER A 4 0.75 -19.73 27.39
CA SER A 4 0.43 -18.54 26.60
C SER A 4 1.49 -18.16 25.54
N SER A 5 2.66 -18.79 25.54
CA SER A 5 3.81 -18.35 24.71
C SER A 5 3.73 -18.82 23.25
N SER A 6 3.31 -20.06 22.99
CA SER A 6 3.30 -20.61 21.62
C SER A 6 2.29 -19.93 20.68
N PHE A 7 1.12 -19.55 21.21
CA PHE A 7 0.07 -18.88 20.43
C PHE A 7 0.50 -17.47 19.98
N VAL A 8 1.14 -16.69 20.88
CA VAL A 8 1.60 -15.32 20.58
C VAL A 8 2.73 -15.34 19.55
N ILE A 9 3.67 -16.29 19.67
CA ILE A 9 4.74 -16.49 18.69
C ILE A 9 4.16 -16.85 17.33
N THR A 10 3.26 -17.85 17.27
CA THR A 10 2.64 -18.29 16.01
C THR A 10 1.87 -17.14 15.34
N THR A 11 1.07 -16.41 16.12
CA THR A 11 0.29 -15.26 15.61
C THR A 11 1.21 -14.16 15.09
N SER A 12 2.31 -13.88 15.80
CA SER A 12 3.31 -12.88 15.36
C SER A 12 4.00 -13.31 14.06
N VAL A 13 4.38 -14.58 13.91
CA VAL A 13 4.96 -15.10 12.66
C VAL A 13 3.99 -14.93 11.49
N ILE A 14 2.71 -15.27 11.68
CA ILE A 14 1.69 -15.13 10.63
C ILE A 14 1.52 -13.66 10.24
N LEU A 15 1.36 -12.76 11.21
CA LEU A 15 1.18 -11.33 10.96
C LEU A 15 2.38 -10.71 10.22
N ASN A 16 3.60 -11.05 10.63
CA ASN A 16 4.81 -10.56 9.98
C ASN A 16 4.96 -11.09 8.54
N THR A 17 4.57 -12.35 8.30
CA THR A 17 4.60 -12.95 6.95
C THR A 17 3.58 -12.28 6.03
N LEU A 18 2.36 -12.02 6.53
CA LEU A 18 1.33 -11.29 5.80
C LEU A 18 1.76 -9.84 5.51
N LEU A 19 2.39 -9.17 6.49
CA LEU A 19 2.93 -7.83 6.30
C LEU A 19 4.03 -7.82 5.22
N LEU A 20 4.91 -8.82 5.22
CA LEU A 20 5.95 -8.96 4.20
C LEU A 20 5.34 -9.16 2.81
N ALA A 21 4.34 -10.05 2.67
CA ALA A 21 3.64 -10.25 1.42
C ALA A 21 2.94 -8.96 0.92
N ALA A 22 2.26 -8.24 1.83
CA ALA A 22 1.63 -6.96 1.52
C ALA A 22 2.67 -5.90 1.11
N SER A 23 3.83 -5.87 1.76
CA SER A 23 4.91 -4.94 1.43
C SER A 23 5.45 -5.17 0.02
N LEU A 24 5.71 -6.42 -0.34
CA LEU A 24 6.13 -6.83 -1.68
C LEU A 24 5.09 -6.45 -2.73
N TRP A 25 3.81 -6.67 -2.42
CA TRP A 25 2.70 -6.28 -3.30
C TRP A 25 2.69 -4.77 -3.57
N LEU A 26 2.85 -3.94 -2.54
CA LEU A 26 2.91 -2.48 -2.69
C LEU A 26 4.13 -2.03 -3.51
N VAL A 27 5.30 -2.64 -3.29
CA VAL A 27 6.51 -2.34 -4.04
C VAL A 27 6.35 -2.74 -5.52
N ILE A 28 5.81 -3.91 -5.82
CA ILE A 28 5.52 -4.34 -7.20
C ILE A 28 4.54 -3.36 -7.86
N LYS A 29 3.47 -2.96 -7.15
CA LYS A 29 2.52 -1.97 -7.66
C LYS A 29 3.20 -0.63 -7.94
N SER A 30 4.07 -0.16 -7.05
CA SER A 30 4.84 1.07 -7.28
C SER A 30 5.70 1.00 -8.55
N ALA A 31 6.34 -0.15 -8.81
CA ALA A 31 7.15 -0.35 -10.00
C ALA A 31 6.28 -0.35 -11.27
N GLN A 32 5.13 -1.02 -11.25
CA GLN A 32 4.16 -1.00 -12.35
C GLN A 32 3.64 0.41 -12.63
N LEU A 33 3.35 1.18 -11.57
CA LEU A 33 2.89 2.57 -11.69
C LEU A 33 3.95 3.48 -12.30
N ARG A 34 5.22 3.25 -11.97
CA ARG A 34 6.36 4.00 -12.51
C ARG A 34 6.59 3.76 -14.00
N GLU A 35 6.30 2.55 -14.50
CA GLU A 35 6.35 2.28 -15.95
C GLU A 35 5.22 2.99 -16.72
N HIS A 36 4.09 3.24 -16.06
CA HIS A 36 2.93 3.96 -16.63
C HIS A 36 2.87 5.46 -16.26
N ASP A 37 4.03 6.05 -15.93
CA ASP A 37 4.24 7.35 -15.28
C ASP A 37 3.42 8.52 -15.86
N LYS A 38 3.25 8.57 -17.20
CA LYS A 38 2.58 9.68 -17.88
C LYS A 38 1.07 9.74 -17.64
N THR A 39 0.39 8.60 -17.47
CA THR A 39 -1.07 8.54 -17.33
C THR A 39 -1.48 8.54 -15.86
N VAL A 40 -0.67 7.91 -15.01
CA VAL A 40 -0.93 7.71 -13.58
C VAL A 40 -0.77 9.01 -12.79
N ASN A 41 0.28 9.80 -13.06
CA ASN A 41 0.55 11.06 -12.36
C ASN A 41 -0.51 12.14 -12.60
N ILE A 42 -1.28 12.03 -13.67
CA ILE A 42 -2.35 13.00 -13.99
C ILE A 42 -3.64 12.66 -13.24
N VAL A 43 -3.88 11.38 -12.93
CA VAL A 43 -5.20 10.91 -12.47
C VAL A 43 -5.23 10.57 -10.99
N LEU A 44 -4.12 10.11 -10.41
CA LEU A 44 -4.07 9.74 -8.99
C LEU A 44 -3.71 10.94 -8.09
N PRO A 45 -4.50 11.22 -7.04
CA PRO A 45 -4.23 12.34 -6.15
C PRO A 45 -2.92 12.12 -5.38
N LYS A 46 -2.19 13.21 -5.08
CA LYS A 46 -0.97 13.12 -4.26
C LYS A 46 -1.32 12.75 -2.82
N VAL A 47 -0.53 11.85 -2.22
CA VAL A 47 -0.63 11.52 -0.78
C VAL A 47 0.57 12.16 -0.07
N MET A 48 0.32 12.99 0.94
CA MET A 48 1.38 13.73 1.64
C MET A 48 2.30 14.53 0.70
N GLY A 49 1.79 15.02 -0.43
CA GLY A 49 2.57 15.75 -1.43
C GLY A 49 3.45 14.86 -2.34
N MET A 50 3.47 13.55 -2.12
CA MET A 50 4.19 12.57 -2.93
C MET A 50 3.30 12.01 -4.04
N TRP A 51 3.92 11.59 -5.14
CA TRP A 51 3.22 10.86 -6.21
C TRP A 51 2.74 9.50 -5.69
N ALA A 52 1.72 8.92 -6.35
CA ALA A 52 1.13 7.67 -5.91
C ALA A 52 2.18 6.53 -5.88
N TYR A 53 3.04 6.42 -6.90
CA TYR A 53 4.10 5.40 -6.94
C TYR A 53 5.12 5.58 -5.81
N ASP A 54 5.56 6.82 -5.54
CA ASP A 54 6.47 7.12 -4.43
C ASP A 54 5.84 6.79 -3.08
N SER A 55 4.55 7.06 -2.93
CA SER A 55 3.79 6.72 -1.72
C SER A 55 3.74 5.21 -1.51
N PHE A 56 3.36 4.44 -2.54
CA PHE A 56 3.34 2.97 -2.45
C PHE A 56 4.71 2.38 -2.14
N ALA A 57 5.77 2.90 -2.74
CA ALA A 57 7.14 2.49 -2.45
C ALA A 57 7.55 2.81 -1.00
N ALA A 58 7.21 4.00 -0.50
CA ALA A 58 7.51 4.41 0.88
C ALA A 58 6.79 3.53 1.90
N PHE A 59 5.47 3.35 1.76
CA PHE A 59 4.69 2.47 2.65
C PHE A 59 5.16 1.02 2.56
N GLY A 60 5.40 0.50 1.35
CA GLY A 60 5.97 -0.83 1.16
C GLY A 60 7.31 -1.02 1.88
N SER A 61 8.21 -0.04 1.78
CA SER A 61 9.53 -0.09 2.43
C SER A 61 9.41 -0.07 3.96
N ILE A 62 8.53 0.78 4.51
CA ILE A 62 8.27 0.83 5.96
C ILE A 62 7.70 -0.51 6.46
N ALA A 63 6.77 -1.11 5.71
CA ALA A 63 6.23 -2.43 6.03
C ALA A 63 7.30 -3.54 6.01
N MET A 64 8.22 -3.52 5.05
CA MET A 64 9.36 -4.46 5.02
C MET A 64 10.24 -4.32 6.28
N ILE A 65 10.55 -3.09 6.67
CA ILE A 65 11.36 -2.82 7.87
C ILE A 65 10.63 -3.33 9.12
N LEU A 66 9.34 -3.03 9.26
CA LEU A 66 8.50 -3.50 10.38
C LEU A 66 8.43 -5.02 10.45
N ALA A 67 8.32 -5.71 9.31
CA ALA A 67 8.32 -7.18 9.26
C ALA A 67 9.67 -7.75 9.70
N ALA A 68 10.79 -7.16 9.25
CA ALA A 68 12.14 -7.56 9.68
C ALA A 68 12.34 -7.37 11.20
N PHE A 69 11.90 -6.23 11.75
CA PHE A 69 11.90 -6.00 13.20
C PHE A 69 11.03 -7.01 13.95
N GLY A 70 9.90 -7.42 13.39
CA GLY A 70 9.04 -8.44 13.97
C GLY A 70 9.70 -9.82 14.05
N TYR A 71 10.37 -10.25 12.98
CA TYR A 71 11.14 -11.50 13.00
C TYR A 71 12.28 -11.45 14.03
N LEU A 72 12.99 -10.32 14.12
CA LEU A 72 14.02 -10.14 15.15
C LEU A 72 13.42 -10.23 16.56
N ALA A 73 12.29 -9.56 16.82
CA ALA A 73 11.61 -9.61 18.12
C ALA A 73 11.18 -11.04 18.51
N ILE A 74 10.75 -11.85 17.54
CA ILE A 74 10.45 -13.26 17.72
C ILE A 74 11.72 -14.05 18.08
N CYS A 75 12.83 -13.85 17.34
CA CYS A 75 14.10 -14.55 17.60
C CYS A 75 14.67 -14.29 18.99
N PHE A 76 14.47 -13.08 19.53
CA PHE A 76 14.95 -12.72 20.88
C PHE A 76 13.96 -13.05 22.01
N CYS A 77 12.80 -13.64 21.71
CA CYS A 77 11.79 -14.14 22.67
C CYS A 77 11.45 -13.19 23.83
N ARG A 78 11.44 -11.87 23.61
CA ARG A 78 11.02 -10.90 24.62
C ARG A 78 9.54 -10.55 24.42
N ASP A 79 8.68 -11.07 25.30
CA ASP A 79 7.23 -10.84 25.27
C ASP A 79 6.85 -9.35 25.19
N SER A 80 7.56 -8.48 25.94
CA SER A 80 7.35 -7.03 25.87
C SER A 80 7.65 -6.44 24.50
N CYS A 81 8.66 -6.96 23.81
CA CYS A 81 9.07 -6.49 22.48
C CYS A 81 8.05 -6.93 21.42
N MET A 82 7.55 -8.17 21.51
CA MET A 82 6.48 -8.67 20.64
C MET A 82 5.17 -7.88 20.80
N ASN A 83 4.77 -7.56 22.03
CA ASN A 83 3.55 -6.77 22.27
C ASN A 83 3.65 -5.35 21.70
N ILE A 84 4.79 -4.69 21.88
CA ILE A 84 5.05 -3.36 21.28
C ILE A 84 5.02 -3.45 19.75
N GLN A 85 5.64 -4.50 19.19
CA GLN A 85 5.69 -4.71 17.75
C GLN A 85 4.30 -4.93 17.14
N ILE A 86 3.46 -5.74 17.78
CA ILE A 86 2.05 -5.91 17.39
C ILE A 86 1.29 -4.59 17.45
N GLY A 87 1.49 -3.79 18.50
CA GLY A 87 0.86 -2.46 18.63
C GLY A 87 1.24 -1.51 17.49
N ILE A 88 2.54 -1.43 17.17
CA ILE A 88 3.05 -0.61 16.06
C ILE A 88 2.50 -1.12 14.72
N LEU A 89 2.41 -2.44 14.54
CA LEU A 89 1.89 -3.06 13.32
C LEU A 89 0.42 -2.73 13.09
N ILE A 90 -0.41 -2.78 14.14
CA ILE A 90 -1.82 -2.37 14.07
C ILE A 90 -1.93 -0.89 13.70
N LEU A 91 -1.17 -0.02 14.38
CA LEU A 91 -1.17 1.42 14.09
C LEU A 91 -0.76 1.69 12.64
N TYR A 92 0.27 1.00 12.15
CA TYR A 92 0.72 1.09 10.76
C TYR A 92 -0.37 0.69 9.78
N VAL A 93 -1.04 -0.45 10.00
CA VAL A 93 -2.13 -0.91 9.13
C VAL A 93 -3.29 0.09 9.10
N CYS A 94 -3.63 0.70 10.25
CA CYS A 94 -4.66 1.75 10.31
C CYS A 94 -4.29 2.98 9.49
N ILE A 95 -3.05 3.49 9.66
CA ILE A 95 -2.57 4.69 8.94
C ILE A 95 -2.44 4.40 7.43
N ALA A 96 -1.77 3.30 7.08
CA ALA A 96 -1.58 2.89 5.69
C ALA A 96 -2.94 2.62 5.02
N GLY A 97 -3.86 1.95 5.71
CA GLY A 97 -5.22 1.73 5.24
C GLY A 97 -5.94 3.05 4.96
N TYR A 98 -5.95 3.98 5.92
CA TYR A 98 -6.62 5.26 5.75
C TYR A 98 -6.06 6.09 4.57
N LEU A 99 -4.74 6.08 4.38
CA LEU A 99 -4.08 6.91 3.37
C LEU A 99 -4.03 6.26 1.97
N LEU A 100 -3.81 4.94 1.90
CA LEU A 100 -3.65 4.23 0.63
C LEU A 100 -4.96 3.69 0.06
N TRP A 101 -6.00 3.47 0.89
CA TRP A 101 -7.28 2.95 0.43
C TRP A 101 -7.91 3.74 -0.74
N PRO A 102 -8.00 5.09 -0.70
CA PRO A 102 -8.53 5.85 -1.84
C PRO A 102 -7.67 5.66 -3.10
N GLN A 103 -6.34 5.65 -2.97
CA GLN A 103 -5.42 5.44 -4.09
C GLN A 103 -5.58 4.06 -4.73
N LEU A 104 -5.74 3.01 -3.91
CA LEU A 104 -5.95 1.65 -4.40
C LEU A 104 -7.24 1.54 -5.20
N LYS A 105 -8.31 2.18 -4.71
CA LYS A 105 -9.63 2.16 -5.36
C LYS A 105 -9.62 2.88 -6.70
N ASP A 106 -8.99 4.05 -6.76
CA ASP A 106 -8.89 4.82 -7.98
C ASP A 106 -7.98 4.13 -9.01
N TYR A 107 -6.89 3.50 -8.56
CA TYR A 107 -6.02 2.69 -9.41
C TYR A 107 -6.72 1.45 -9.98
N ASP A 108 -7.43 0.66 -9.15
CA ASP A 108 -8.14 -0.54 -9.61
C ASP A 108 -9.24 -0.19 -10.65
N THR A 109 -9.89 0.96 -10.45
CA THR A 109 -10.85 1.51 -11.42
C THR A 109 -10.16 1.90 -12.72
N LEU A 110 -8.99 2.54 -12.66
CA LEU A 110 -8.20 2.93 -13.83
C LEU A 110 -7.67 1.70 -14.60
N ASP A 111 -7.17 0.68 -13.88
CA ASP A 111 -6.62 -0.55 -14.45
C ASP A 111 -7.71 -1.34 -15.19
N ARG A 112 -8.89 -1.50 -14.58
CA ARG A 112 -10.06 -2.12 -15.25
C ARG A 112 -10.57 -1.32 -16.44
N ALA A 113 -10.57 0.02 -16.36
CA ALA A 113 -10.91 0.86 -17.49
C ALA A 113 -9.89 0.71 -18.64
N SER A 114 -8.60 0.63 -18.32
CA SER A 114 -7.53 0.45 -19.32
C SER A 114 -7.59 -0.92 -20.01
N ARG A 115 -8.07 -1.96 -19.32
CA ARG A 115 -8.33 -3.29 -19.88
C ARG A 115 -9.65 -3.40 -20.65
N GLY A 116 -10.41 -2.30 -20.78
CA GLY A 116 -11.69 -2.28 -21.49
C GLY A 116 -12.84 -2.98 -20.75
N GLU A 117 -12.67 -3.32 -19.47
CA GLU A 117 -13.68 -4.02 -18.65
C GLU A 117 -14.73 -3.06 -18.05
N ILE A 118 -14.52 -1.74 -18.17
CA ILE A 118 -15.45 -0.71 -17.67
C ILE A 118 -15.95 0.15 -18.83
N SER A 119 -17.19 -0.12 -19.27
CA SER A 119 -17.99 0.71 -20.19
C SER A 119 -18.51 2.01 -19.55
N ALA A 120 -18.20 2.27 -18.28
CA ALA A 120 -18.59 3.47 -17.54
C ALA A 120 -17.36 4.23 -17.05
N ILE A 121 -16.74 5.00 -17.96
CA ILE A 121 -15.70 5.97 -17.61
C ILE A 121 -16.30 6.89 -16.54
N ALA A 122 -15.72 6.91 -15.35
CA ALA A 122 -16.12 7.82 -14.29
C ALA A 122 -16.08 9.25 -14.86
N PRO A 123 -17.17 10.04 -14.73
CA PRO A 123 -17.28 11.35 -15.38
C PRO A 123 -16.18 12.35 -14.95
N SER A 124 -15.48 12.09 -13.83
CA SER A 124 -14.29 12.82 -13.40
C SER A 124 -13.07 12.56 -14.29
N ILE A 125 -12.85 11.32 -14.73
CA ILE A 125 -11.74 10.95 -15.61
C ILE A 125 -12.00 11.45 -17.03
N THR A 126 -13.25 11.35 -17.51
CA THR A 126 -13.64 11.93 -18.81
C THR A 126 -13.42 13.44 -18.81
N LYS A 127 -13.81 14.16 -17.74
CA LYS A 127 -13.58 15.61 -17.65
C LYS A 127 -12.10 15.98 -17.68
N SER A 128 -11.25 15.26 -16.93
CA SER A 128 -9.80 15.51 -16.93
C SER A 128 -9.17 15.23 -18.30
N ILE A 129 -9.56 14.14 -18.97
CA ILE A 129 -9.05 13.81 -20.32
C ILE A 129 -9.55 14.82 -21.36
N THR A 130 -10.83 15.21 -21.34
CA THR A 130 -11.38 16.20 -22.28
C THR A 130 -10.75 17.58 -22.11
N ASN A 131 -10.50 18.03 -20.87
CA ASN A 131 -9.81 19.30 -20.62
C ASN A 131 -8.34 19.27 -21.09
N LEU A 132 -7.65 18.14 -20.97
CA LEU A 132 -6.30 17.97 -21.50
C LEU A 132 -6.24 18.02 -23.02
N PHE A 133 -7.20 17.39 -23.71
CA PHE A 133 -7.28 17.43 -25.18
C PHE A 133 -7.65 18.83 -25.71
N ASN A 134 -8.46 19.60 -24.98
CA ASN A 134 -8.79 20.97 -25.37
C ASN A 134 -7.61 21.94 -25.16
N ASN A 135 -6.87 21.81 -24.06
CA ASN A 135 -5.69 22.66 -23.80
C ASN A 135 -4.48 22.32 -24.69
N ALA A 136 -4.40 21.12 -25.27
CA ALA A 136 -3.32 20.76 -26.19
C ALA A 136 -3.58 21.23 -27.64
N ARG A 137 -4.75 21.85 -27.91
CA ARG A 137 -5.19 22.27 -29.24
C ARG A 137 -5.22 23.79 -29.45
N GLU A 138 -4.99 24.56 -28.38
CA GLU A 138 -4.68 26.00 -28.42
C GLU A 138 -3.16 26.21 -28.43
#